data_AF-A0A353HCG2-F1
#
_entry.id   AF-A0A353HCG2-F1
#
_cell.length_a   1.000
_cell.length_b   1.000
_cell.length_c   1.000
_cell.angle_alpha   90.00
_cell.angle_beta   90.00
_cell.angle_gamma   90.00
#
_symmetry.space_group_name_H-M   'P 1'
#
loop_
_entity.id
_entity.type
_entity.pdbx_description
1 polymer ?
#
loop_
_entity_poly.entity_id
_entity_poly.type
_entity_poly.pdbx_seq_one_letter_code
_entity_poly.pdbx_strand_id
1 'polypeptide(L)'
;MNLPNKISLTRIFLIPVFIAFFYLTCIPYNYVWAGLIFVIAACTDFIDGYIARKYNLVTDLGKFLDAIADKVLVMTALTLIISVNGILINNIVGGIGVALILAREFIVSFFRMIAASKSTVIAADKWGKIKTTVQDVCIAILLIGYNFFNLCGFSKALRITGFVLFCVAVVITILSGIEMFIKNKCVLKEKENNE
;
A
#
# COMPACT_ATOMS: atom_id res chain seq x y z
N MET A 1 25.76 7.34 -5.74
CA MET A 1 24.45 6.84 -5.28
C MET A 1 24.64 5.96 -4.07
N ASN A 2 23.97 6.28 -2.96
CA ASN A 2 24.06 5.52 -1.71
C ASN A 2 23.29 4.19 -1.82
N LEU A 3 23.70 3.20 -1.02
CA LEU A 3 23.08 1.86 -0.99
C LEU A 3 21.54 1.90 -0.80
N PRO A 4 20.96 2.76 0.06
CA PRO A 4 19.50 2.85 0.20
C PRO A 4 18.79 3.31 -1.07
N ASN A 5 19.33 4.29 -1.80
CA ASN A 5 18.72 4.76 -3.05
C ASN A 5 18.69 3.67 -4.13
N LYS A 6 19.70 2.79 -4.15
CA LYS A 6 19.69 1.63 -5.06
C LYS A 6 18.56 0.67 -4.70
N ILE A 7 18.32 0.44 -3.41
CA ILE A 7 17.28 -0.46 -2.93
C ILE A 7 15.87 0.10 -3.26
N SER A 8 15.63 1.39 -3.04
CA SER A 8 14.35 2.02 -3.39
C SER A 8 14.12 2.01 -4.92
N LEU A 9 15.16 2.20 -5.73
CA LEU A 9 15.08 2.03 -7.19
C LEU A 9 14.79 0.58 -7.60
N THR A 10 15.37 -0.40 -6.92
CA THR A 10 15.05 -1.82 -7.12
C THR A 10 13.56 -2.07 -6.86
N ARG A 11 12.96 -1.44 -5.84
CA ARG A 11 11.52 -1.55 -5.57
C ARG A 11 10.68 -0.98 -6.71
N ILE A 12 11.05 0.18 -7.23
CA ILE A 12 10.38 0.78 -8.39
C ILE A 12 10.48 -0.15 -9.60
N PHE A 13 11.64 -0.78 -9.81
CA PHE A 13 11.85 -1.76 -10.88
C PHE A 13 11.07 -3.06 -10.67
N LEU A 14 10.86 -3.49 -9.42
CA LEU A 14 10.06 -4.68 -9.08
C LEU A 14 8.56 -4.49 -9.40
N ILE A 15 8.05 -3.27 -9.49
CA ILE A 15 6.64 -3.01 -9.85
C ILE A 15 6.31 -3.50 -11.27
N PRO A 16 7.04 -3.11 -12.34
CA PRO A 16 6.87 -3.70 -13.67
C PRO A 16 7.02 -5.22 -13.70
N VAL A 17 7.98 -5.77 -12.93
CA VAL A 17 8.19 -7.23 -12.85
C VAL A 17 6.98 -7.90 -12.20
N PHE A 18 6.44 -7.33 -11.13
CA PHE A 18 5.20 -7.77 -10.49
C PHE A 18 4.03 -7.78 -11.48
N ILE A 19 3.84 -6.70 -12.24
CA ILE A 19 2.79 -6.60 -13.28
C ILE A 19 2.99 -7.68 -14.35
N ALA A 20 4.22 -7.89 -14.82
CA ALA A 20 4.52 -8.89 -15.84
C ALA A 20 4.15 -10.30 -15.37
N PHE A 21 4.60 -10.70 -14.17
CA PHE A 21 4.25 -12.01 -13.60
C PHE A 21 2.76 -12.16 -13.32
N PHE A 22 2.06 -11.08 -12.99
CA PHE A 22 0.61 -11.11 -12.82
C PHE A 22 -0.11 -11.49 -14.13
N TYR A 23 0.32 -10.94 -15.27
CA TYR A 23 -0.31 -11.18 -16.58
C TYR A 23 0.28 -12.34 -17.39
N LEU A 24 1.43 -12.89 -17.01
CA LEU A 24 2.06 -14.05 -17.65
C LEU A 24 1.29 -15.35 -17.35
N THR A 25 0.16 -15.55 -18.03
CA THR A 25 -0.70 -16.74 -17.89
C THR A 25 -0.05 -18.03 -18.38
N CYS A 26 1.03 -17.95 -19.17
CA CYS A 26 1.81 -19.11 -19.59
C CYS A 26 2.61 -19.75 -18.44
N ILE A 27 2.83 -19.01 -17.35
CA ILE A 27 3.52 -19.53 -16.15
C ILE A 27 2.44 -20.07 -15.19
N PRO A 28 2.50 -21.36 -14.81
CA PRO A 28 1.58 -21.88 -13.80
C PRO A 28 1.79 -21.13 -12.48
N TYR A 29 0.71 -20.88 -11.76
CA TYR A 29 0.75 -20.13 -10.50
C TYR A 29 1.24 -18.67 -10.63
N ASN A 30 1.04 -18.04 -11.79
CA ASN A 30 1.36 -16.63 -12.06
C ASN A 30 1.03 -15.67 -10.89
N TYR A 31 -0.17 -15.76 -10.29
CA TYR A 31 -0.55 -14.92 -9.15
C TYR A 31 0.24 -15.19 -7.85
N VAL A 32 0.74 -16.42 -7.65
CA VAL A 32 1.62 -16.74 -6.51
C VAL A 32 2.97 -16.08 -6.70
N TRP A 33 3.55 -16.18 -7.90
CA TRP A 33 4.80 -15.50 -8.23
C TRP A 33 4.67 -13.99 -8.09
N ALA A 34 3.58 -13.42 -8.61
CA ALA A 34 3.27 -12.00 -8.43
C ALA A 34 3.16 -11.62 -6.94
N GLY A 35 2.44 -12.43 -6.14
CA GLY A 35 2.34 -12.24 -4.69
C GLY A 35 3.68 -12.30 -3.96
N LEU A 36 4.57 -13.24 -4.33
CA LEU A 36 5.92 -13.33 -3.77
C LEU A 36 6.76 -12.11 -4.12
N ILE A 37 6.71 -11.65 -5.37
CA ILE A 37 7.40 -10.43 -5.80
C ILE A 37 6.88 -9.21 -5.03
N PHE A 38 5.56 -9.10 -4.85
CA PHE A 38 4.94 -8.06 -4.04
C PHE A 38 5.46 -8.08 -2.60
N VAL A 39 5.48 -9.25 -1.94
CA VAL A 39 5.99 -9.40 -0.57
C VAL A 39 7.46 -9.00 -0.49
N ILE A 40 8.29 -9.45 -1.43
CA ILE A 40 9.71 -9.06 -1.48
C ILE A 40 9.84 -7.54 -1.63
N ALA A 41 9.09 -6.93 -2.53
CA ALA A 41 9.12 -5.49 -2.76
C ALA A 41 8.66 -4.70 -1.51
N ALA A 42 7.60 -5.15 -0.84
CA ALA A 42 7.11 -4.53 0.40
C ALA A 42 8.10 -4.70 1.57
N CYS A 43 8.71 -5.88 1.74
CA CYS A 43 9.72 -6.12 2.77
C CYS A 43 10.99 -5.29 2.56
N THR A 44 11.31 -4.99 1.30
CA THR A 44 12.49 -4.21 0.93
C THR A 44 12.46 -2.78 1.51
N ASP A 45 11.28 -2.21 1.75
CA ASP A 45 11.03 -0.92 2.44
C ASP A 45 11.47 -0.89 3.91
N PHE A 46 11.25 -1.99 4.60
CA PHE A 46 11.68 -2.08 5.99
C PHE A 46 13.21 -2.16 6.08
N ILE A 47 13.83 -2.81 5.09
CA ILE A 47 15.28 -3.05 5.06
C ILE A 47 16.04 -1.79 4.69
N ASP A 48 15.66 -1.07 3.63
CA ASP A 48 16.35 0.17 3.24
C ASP A 48 16.17 1.29 4.28
N GLY A 49 14.98 1.43 4.85
CA GLY A 49 14.73 2.36 5.95
C GLY A 49 15.55 2.04 7.20
N TYR A 50 15.75 0.75 7.52
CA TYR A 50 16.62 0.33 8.62
C TYR A 50 18.09 0.65 8.34
N ILE A 51 18.60 0.30 7.15
CA ILE A 51 19.99 0.56 6.74
C ILE A 51 20.26 2.07 6.69
N ALA A 52 19.37 2.86 6.09
CA ALA A 52 19.53 4.31 5.99
C ALA A 52 19.66 4.97 7.37
N ARG A 53 18.82 4.58 8.33
CA ARG A 53 18.88 5.07 9.72
C ARG A 53 20.13 4.59 10.45
N LYS A 54 20.51 3.32 10.29
CA LYS A 54 21.67 2.73 10.98
C LYS A 54 23.00 3.35 10.54
N TYR A 55 23.13 3.69 9.26
CA TYR A 55 24.36 4.25 8.70
C TYR A 55 24.31 5.77 8.48
N ASN A 56 23.26 6.46 8.97
CA ASN A 56 23.04 7.90 8.73
C ASN A 56 23.10 8.30 7.24
N LEU A 57 22.71 7.40 6.34
CA LEU A 57 22.71 7.61 4.89
C LEU A 57 21.37 8.14 4.38
N VAL A 58 20.65 8.86 5.23
CA VAL A 58 19.32 9.39 4.94
C VAL A 58 19.47 10.59 3.99
N THR A 59 18.92 10.47 2.77
CA THR A 59 18.91 11.56 1.78
C THR A 59 17.47 11.98 1.47
N ASP A 60 17.25 13.25 1.15
CA ASP A 60 15.89 13.74 0.86
C ASP A 60 15.31 13.15 -0.43
N LEU A 61 16.16 12.93 -1.44
CA LEU A 61 15.78 12.19 -2.65
C LEU A 61 15.40 10.74 -2.33
N GLY A 62 16.13 10.08 -1.43
CA GLY A 62 15.80 8.73 -0.97
C GLY A 62 14.44 8.67 -0.29
N LYS A 63 14.17 9.57 0.66
CA LYS A 63 12.85 9.66 1.33
C LYS A 63 11.71 9.89 0.36
N PHE A 64 11.93 10.75 -0.64
CA PHE A 64 10.92 11.06 -1.65
C PHE A 64 10.62 9.86 -2.54
N LEU A 65 11.66 9.19 -3.06
CA LEU A 65 11.50 7.97 -3.87
C LEU A 65 10.83 6.84 -3.07
N ASP A 66 11.21 6.68 -1.81
CA ASP A 66 10.64 5.68 -0.90
C ASP A 66 9.14 5.86 -0.70
N ALA A 67 8.72 7.10 -0.39
CA ALA A 67 7.31 7.44 -0.21
C ALA A 67 6.47 7.24 -1.48
N ILE A 68 7.05 7.47 -2.66
CA ILE A 68 6.38 7.24 -3.95
C ILE A 68 6.32 5.75 -4.25
N ALA A 69 7.42 5.02 -4.10
CA ALA A 69 7.51 3.60 -4.44
C ALA A 69 6.54 2.75 -3.60
N ASP A 70 6.43 3.04 -2.30
CA ASP A 70 5.45 2.43 -1.39
C ASP A 70 4.02 2.57 -1.95
N LYS A 71 3.60 3.80 -2.22
CA LYS A 71 2.25 4.09 -2.69
C LYS A 71 1.99 3.46 -4.06
N VAL A 72 2.91 3.61 -5.01
CA VAL A 72 2.73 3.05 -6.36
C VAL A 72 2.60 1.53 -6.32
N LEU A 73 3.41 0.83 -5.52
CA LEU A 73 3.34 -0.63 -5.39
C LEU A 73 1.95 -1.08 -4.91
N VAL A 74 1.49 -0.49 -3.80
CA VAL A 74 0.21 -0.84 -3.17
C VAL A 74 -0.98 -0.49 -4.08
N MET A 75 -0.96 0.69 -4.71
CA MET A 75 -2.01 1.12 -5.65
C MET A 75 -2.07 0.20 -6.86
N THR A 76 -0.91 -0.18 -7.42
CA THR A 76 -0.83 -1.11 -8.55
C THR A 76 -1.43 -2.46 -8.16
N ALA A 77 -1.04 -3.01 -7.01
CA ALA A 77 -1.52 -4.31 -6.57
C ALA A 77 -3.04 -4.35 -6.37
N LEU A 78 -3.62 -3.32 -5.73
CA LEU A 78 -5.07 -3.22 -5.55
C LEU A 78 -5.83 -3.10 -6.88
N THR A 79 -5.33 -2.30 -7.82
CA THR A 79 -5.93 -2.15 -9.15
C THR A 79 -5.90 -3.47 -9.92
N LEU A 80 -4.78 -4.18 -9.90
CA LEU A 80 -4.66 -5.48 -10.55
C LEU A 80 -5.61 -6.53 -9.94
N ILE A 81 -5.72 -6.56 -8.61
CA ILE A 81 -6.63 -7.47 -7.89
C ILE A 81 -8.09 -7.29 -8.35
N ILE A 82 -8.54 -6.06 -8.59
CA ILE A 82 -9.90 -5.80 -9.10
C ILE A 82 -10.07 -6.24 -10.55
N SER A 83 -9.01 -6.14 -11.36
CA SER A 83 -9.07 -6.47 -12.79
C SER A 83 -9.37 -7.95 -13.05
N VAL A 84 -9.17 -8.83 -12.06
CA VAL A 84 -9.35 -10.28 -12.21
C VAL A 84 -10.62 -10.74 -11.51
N ASN A 85 -11.54 -11.29 -12.31
CA ASN A 85 -12.75 -11.92 -11.83
C ASN A 85 -12.43 -13.08 -10.88
N GLY A 86 -12.98 -13.00 -9.67
CA GLY A 86 -12.93 -14.08 -8.70
C GLY A 86 -11.85 -13.96 -7.64
N ILE A 87 -10.87 -13.05 -7.76
CA ILE A 87 -9.97 -12.74 -6.63
C ILE A 87 -10.79 -12.12 -5.51
N LEU A 88 -11.63 -11.13 -5.84
CA LEU A 88 -12.64 -10.60 -4.93
C LEU A 88 -13.98 -11.34 -5.12
N ILE A 89 -14.78 -11.39 -4.05
CA ILE A 89 -16.12 -12.03 -4.10
C ILE A 89 -17.06 -11.25 -5.02
N ASN A 90 -16.98 -9.92 -4.97
CA ASN A 90 -17.79 -9.03 -5.78
C ASN A 90 -16.92 -7.85 -6.24
N ASN A 91 -16.75 -7.71 -7.55
CA ASN A 91 -15.89 -6.68 -8.12
C ASN A 91 -16.44 -5.26 -7.93
N ILE A 92 -17.77 -5.09 -7.83
CA ILE A 92 -18.38 -3.77 -7.61
C ILE A 92 -18.05 -3.32 -6.18
N VAL A 93 -18.33 -4.17 -5.18
CA VAL A 93 -18.04 -3.86 -3.77
C VAL A 93 -16.52 -3.72 -3.56
N GLY A 94 -15.74 -4.60 -4.18
CA GLY A 94 -14.29 -4.53 -4.21
C GLY A 94 -13.75 -3.23 -4.81
N GLY A 95 -14.30 -2.83 -5.96
CA GLY A 95 -13.98 -1.60 -6.66
C GLY A 95 -14.23 -0.36 -5.82
N ILE A 96 -15.38 -0.28 -5.14
CA ILE A 96 -15.71 0.81 -4.21
C ILE A 96 -14.69 0.83 -3.05
N GLY A 97 -14.38 -0.32 -2.47
CA GLY A 97 -13.42 -0.44 -1.38
C GLY A 97 -12.02 0.05 -1.78
N VAL A 98 -11.51 -0.35 -2.94
CA VAL A 98 -10.20 0.10 -3.42
C VAL A 98 -10.24 1.58 -3.75
N ALA A 99 -11.29 2.08 -4.41
CA ALA A 99 -11.42 3.50 -4.70
C ALA A 99 -11.36 4.35 -3.42
N LEU A 100 -12.02 3.91 -2.34
CA LEU A 100 -11.93 4.54 -1.02
C LEU A 100 -10.50 4.49 -0.44
N ILE A 101 -9.82 3.35 -0.55
CA ILE A 101 -8.44 3.21 -0.09
C ILE A 101 -7.49 4.15 -0.85
N LEU A 102 -7.60 4.18 -2.19
CA LEU A 102 -6.81 5.06 -3.05
C LEU A 102 -7.09 6.52 -2.73
N ALA A 103 -8.36 6.93 -2.70
CA ALA A 103 -8.75 8.30 -2.39
C ALA A 103 -8.18 8.74 -1.03
N ARG A 104 -8.32 7.90 0.00
CA ARG A 104 -7.76 8.19 1.33
C ARG A 104 -6.24 8.32 1.29
N GLU A 105 -5.53 7.42 0.60
CA GLU A 105 -4.07 7.48 0.51
C GLU A 105 -3.57 8.76 -0.16
N PHE A 106 -4.25 9.20 -1.22
CA PHE A 106 -3.97 10.49 -1.85
C PHE A 106 -4.26 11.66 -0.89
N ILE A 107 -5.48 11.73 -0.33
CA ILE A 107 -5.90 12.83 0.56
C ILE A 107 -4.91 13.00 1.72
N VAL A 108 -4.55 11.90 2.39
CA VAL A 108 -3.63 11.94 3.53
C VAL A 108 -2.22 12.33 3.12
N SER A 109 -1.73 11.86 1.97
CA SER A 109 -0.40 12.22 1.47
C SER A 109 -0.33 13.69 1.08
N PHE A 110 -1.34 14.21 0.37
CA PHE A 110 -1.45 15.64 0.04
C PHE A 110 -1.55 16.50 1.29
N PHE A 111 -2.37 16.11 2.26
CA PHE A 111 -2.53 16.88 3.49
C PHE A 111 -1.22 16.99 4.28
N ARG A 112 -0.46 15.88 4.39
CA ARG A 112 0.88 15.91 5.02
C ARG A 112 1.86 16.78 4.25
N MET A 113 1.81 16.77 2.92
CA MET A 113 2.65 17.62 2.08
C MET A 113 2.37 19.11 2.32
N ILE A 114 1.08 19.50 2.37
CA ILE A 114 0.67 20.88 2.67
C ILE A 114 1.11 21.28 4.08
N ALA A 115 0.90 20.41 5.08
CA ALA A 115 1.31 20.69 6.45
C ALA A 115 2.85 20.87 6.58
N ALA A 116 3.62 20.03 5.88
CA ALA A 116 5.07 20.15 5.84
C ALA A 116 5.53 21.48 5.23
N SER A 117 4.84 21.99 4.19
CA SER A 117 5.14 23.31 3.61
C SER A 117 4.88 24.47 4.58
N LYS A 118 4.00 24.30 5.56
CA LYS A 118 3.71 25.28 6.62
C LYS A 118 4.59 25.11 7.88
N SER A 119 5.66 24.32 7.82
CA SER A 119 6.51 23.94 8.97
C SER A 119 5.77 23.20 10.10
N THR A 120 4.53 22.77 9.89
CA THR A 120 3.78 21.92 10.82
C THR A 120 3.96 20.46 10.43
N VAL A 121 4.81 19.73 11.16
CA VAL A 121 5.04 18.31 10.88
C VAL A 121 3.93 17.48 11.50
N ILE A 122 3.09 16.89 10.65
CA ILE A 122 2.09 15.90 11.08
C ILE A 122 2.82 14.58 11.33
N ALA A 123 2.99 14.24 12.60
CA ALA A 123 3.59 12.98 12.99
C ALA A 123 2.74 11.79 12.52
N ALA A 124 3.41 10.71 12.10
CA ALA A 124 2.73 9.48 11.71
C ALA A 124 2.11 8.79 12.93
N ASP A 125 0.79 8.74 12.98
CA ASP A 125 0.05 8.04 14.04
C ASP A 125 0.17 6.52 13.94
N LYS A 126 0.09 5.83 15.10
CA LYS A 126 0.14 4.36 15.19
C LYS A 126 -0.87 3.68 14.26
N TRP A 127 -2.04 4.28 14.08
CA TRP A 127 -3.09 3.81 13.18
C TRP A 127 -2.69 3.79 11.71
N GLY A 128 -1.83 4.72 11.29
CA GLY A 128 -1.30 4.73 9.93
C GLY A 128 -0.43 3.50 9.63
N LYS A 129 0.38 3.04 10.60
CA LYS A 129 1.23 1.85 10.47
C LYS A 129 0.44 0.55 10.50
N ILE A 130 -0.57 0.47 11.37
CA ILE A 130 -1.46 -0.69 11.43
C ILE A 130 -2.20 -0.84 10.10
N LYS A 131 -2.71 0.27 9.57
CA LYS A 131 -3.41 0.32 8.29
C LYS A 131 -2.56 -0.22 7.13
N THR A 132 -1.32 0.25 6.99
CA THR A 132 -0.42 -0.23 5.92
C THR A 132 -0.10 -1.72 6.08
N THR A 133 0.26 -2.15 7.28
CA THR A 133 0.58 -3.56 7.56
C THR A 133 -0.59 -4.49 7.23
N VAL A 134 -1.81 -4.14 7.66
CA VAL A 134 -3.01 -4.93 7.37
C VAL A 134 -3.29 -4.97 5.87
N GLN A 135 -3.09 -3.85 5.18
CA GLN A 135 -3.32 -3.76 3.75
C GLN A 135 -2.31 -4.60 2.94
N ASP A 136 -1.03 -4.55 3.26
CA ASP A 136 0.00 -5.32 2.57
C ASP A 136 -0.20 -6.82 2.79
N VAL A 137 -0.53 -7.23 4.02
CA VAL A 137 -0.86 -8.62 4.35
C VAL A 137 -2.11 -9.07 3.58
N CYS A 138 -3.14 -8.21 3.50
CA CYS A 138 -4.34 -8.50 2.73
C CYS A 138 -4.03 -8.75 1.25
N ILE A 139 -3.24 -7.87 0.62
CA ILE A 139 -2.83 -7.99 -0.78
C ILE A 139 -2.04 -9.28 -1.01
N ALA A 140 -1.07 -9.58 -0.15
CA ALA A 140 -0.26 -10.79 -0.25
C ALA A 140 -1.12 -12.06 -0.17
N ILE A 141 -2.06 -12.12 0.78
CA ILE A 141 -2.97 -13.26 0.94
C ILE A 141 -3.90 -13.40 -0.27
N LEU A 142 -4.45 -12.31 -0.80
CA LEU A 142 -5.34 -12.35 -1.96
C LEU A 142 -4.63 -12.86 -3.22
N LEU A 143 -3.38 -12.44 -3.46
CA LEU A 143 -2.60 -12.87 -4.62
C LEU A 143 -2.12 -14.32 -4.52
N ILE A 144 -1.45 -14.67 -3.43
CA ILE A 144 -0.90 -16.02 -3.21
C ILE A 144 -2.05 -17.02 -3.04
N GLY A 145 -3.12 -16.60 -2.37
CA GLY A 145 -4.28 -17.42 -2.05
C GLY A 145 -5.07 -17.92 -3.26
N TYR A 146 -5.09 -17.14 -4.34
CA TYR A 146 -5.99 -17.39 -5.48
C TYR A 146 -5.66 -18.67 -6.26
N ASN A 147 -4.39 -18.90 -6.62
CA ASN A 147 -3.99 -20.10 -7.37
C ASN A 147 -3.63 -21.28 -6.46
N PHE A 148 -2.89 -21.03 -5.36
CA PHE A 148 -2.31 -22.09 -4.54
C PHE A 148 -3.37 -22.94 -3.83
N PHE A 149 -4.41 -22.31 -3.28
CA PHE A 149 -5.42 -23.00 -2.49
C PHE A 149 -6.62 -23.52 -3.30
N ASN A 150 -6.69 -23.19 -4.59
CA ASN A 150 -7.66 -23.79 -5.50
C ASN A 150 -7.38 -25.29 -5.72
N LEU A 151 -6.14 -25.78 -5.50
CA LEU A 151 -5.81 -27.21 -5.58
C LEU A 151 -6.24 -28.01 -4.34
N CYS A 152 -6.28 -27.41 -3.15
CA CYS A 152 -6.60 -28.12 -1.90
C CYS A 152 -8.09 -28.11 -1.51
N GLY A 153 -8.99 -27.60 -2.37
CA GLY A 153 -10.44 -27.56 -2.07
C GLY A 153 -10.86 -26.52 -1.02
N PHE A 154 -9.92 -25.75 -0.45
CA PHE A 154 -10.16 -24.66 0.52
C PHE A 154 -10.56 -23.31 -0.14
N SER A 155 -10.81 -23.30 -1.45
CA SER A 155 -10.97 -22.07 -2.24
C SER A 155 -12.11 -21.16 -1.79
N LYS A 156 -13.23 -21.72 -1.30
CA LYS A 156 -14.36 -20.91 -0.81
C LYS A 156 -14.08 -20.21 0.51
N ALA A 157 -13.53 -20.94 1.50
CA ALA A 157 -13.23 -20.39 2.82
C ALA A 157 -12.20 -19.27 2.71
N LEU A 158 -11.15 -19.45 1.89
CA LEU A 158 -10.10 -18.46 1.73
C LEU A 158 -10.58 -17.19 0.99
N ARG A 159 -11.46 -17.32 -0.01
CA ARG A 159 -12.07 -16.16 -0.67
C ARG A 159 -12.90 -15.33 0.31
N ILE A 160 -13.62 -16.00 1.23
CA ILE A 160 -14.34 -15.34 2.32
C ILE A 160 -13.35 -14.65 3.26
N THR A 161 -12.30 -15.34 3.70
CA THR A 161 -11.28 -14.75 4.57
C THR A 161 -10.60 -13.54 3.94
N GLY A 162 -10.20 -13.63 2.67
CA GLY A 162 -9.58 -12.53 1.93
C GLY A 162 -10.51 -11.33 1.78
N PHE A 163 -11.79 -11.56 1.50
CA PHE A 163 -12.80 -10.50 1.43
C PHE A 163 -13.08 -9.87 2.79
N VAL A 164 -13.19 -10.67 3.86
CA VAL A 164 -13.35 -10.16 5.23
C VAL A 164 -12.15 -9.29 5.61
N LEU A 165 -10.93 -9.75 5.33
CA LEU A 165 -9.71 -8.99 5.58
C LEU A 165 -9.65 -7.70 4.77
N PHE A 166 -10.11 -7.73 3.51
CA PHE A 166 -10.25 -6.54 2.67
C PHE A 166 -11.25 -5.54 3.26
N CYS A 167 -12.43 -5.99 3.70
CA CYS A 167 -13.41 -5.15 4.37
C CYS A 167 -12.84 -4.52 5.65
N VAL A 168 -12.10 -5.30 6.44
CA VAL A 168 -11.39 -4.80 7.63
C VAL A 168 -10.37 -3.74 7.23
N ALA A 169 -9.59 -3.95 6.16
CA ALA A 169 -8.63 -2.97 5.66
C ALA A 169 -9.31 -1.66 5.23
N VAL A 170 -10.47 -1.73 4.56
CA VAL A 170 -11.28 -0.54 4.19
C VAL A 170 -11.76 0.20 5.44
N VAL A 171 -12.30 -0.50 6.43
CA VAL A 171 -12.77 0.12 7.69
C VAL A 171 -11.62 0.79 8.43
N ILE A 172 -10.48 0.12 8.60
CA ILE A 172 -9.29 0.68 9.25
C ILE A 172 -8.78 1.91 8.47
N THR A 173 -8.84 1.87 7.14
CA THR A 173 -8.47 3.00 6.28
C THR A 173 -9.33 4.23 6.54
N ILE A 174 -10.64 4.05 6.65
CA ILE A 174 -11.59 5.13 6.94
C ILE A 174 -11.34 5.69 8.34
N LEU A 175 -11.25 4.82 9.36
CA LEU A 175 -10.99 5.23 10.75
C LEU A 175 -9.67 6.00 10.87
N SER A 176 -8.61 5.50 10.25
CA SER A 176 -7.31 6.16 10.23
C SER A 176 -7.32 7.49 9.45
N GLY A 177 -8.19 7.63 8.45
CA GLY A 177 -8.43 8.90 7.77
C GLY A 177 -9.08 9.91 8.70
N ILE A 178 -10.19 9.52 9.34
CA ILE A 178 -10.96 10.37 10.25
C ILE A 178 -10.10 10.86 11.41
N GLU A 179 -9.37 9.97 12.08
CA GLU A 179 -8.52 10.33 13.21
C GLU A 179 -7.44 11.36 12.83
N MET A 180 -6.84 11.19 11.65
CA MET A 180 -5.86 12.14 11.15
C MET A 180 -6.48 13.52 10.94
N PHE A 181 -7.68 13.59 10.36
CA PHE A 181 -8.39 14.86 10.21
C PHE A 181 -8.75 15.48 11.56
N ILE A 182 -9.22 14.70 12.52
CA ILE A 182 -9.60 15.18 13.86
C ILE A 182 -8.40 15.76 14.61
N LYS A 183 -7.29 15.02 14.68
CA LYS A 183 -6.09 15.47 15.41
C LYS A 183 -5.44 16.69 14.78
N ASN A 184 -5.55 16.84 13.45
CA ASN A 184 -4.90 17.92 12.71
C ASN A 184 -5.86 19.02 12.26
N LYS A 185 -7.06 19.14 12.87
CA LYS A 185 -8.01 20.23 12.60
C LYS A 185 -7.38 21.63 12.77
N CYS A 186 -6.38 21.75 13.64
CA CYS A 186 -5.67 23.02 13.87
C CYS A 186 -4.83 23.45 12.66
N VAL A 187 -4.32 22.52 11.83
CA VAL A 187 -3.53 22.84 10.62
C VAL A 187 -4.41 23.47 9.53
N LEU A 188 -5.71 23.19 9.55
CA LEU A 188 -6.70 23.77 8.63
C LEU A 188 -7.18 25.17 9.07
N LYS A 189 -6.89 25.62 10.29
CA LYS A 189 -7.45 26.85 10.87
C LYS A 189 -6.71 28.15 10.52
N GLU A 190 -5.65 28.13 9.71
CA GLU A 190 -4.95 29.37 9.29
C GLU A 190 -5.11 29.66 7.79
N LYS A 191 -6.15 30.45 7.48
CA LYS A 191 -6.10 31.82 6.93
C LYS A 191 -7.53 32.30 6.60
N GLU A 192 -8.23 32.88 7.57
CA GLU A 192 -9.42 33.73 7.30
C GLU A 192 -9.29 35.15 7.86
N ASN A 193 -8.20 35.48 8.56
CA ASN A 193 -7.92 36.84 9.00
C ASN A 193 -6.60 37.30 8.39
N ASN A 194 -6.66 38.00 7.26
CA ASN A 194 -5.73 39.04 6.80
C ASN A 194 -6.19 39.50 5.39
N GLU A 195 -7.31 40.23 5.36
CA GLU A 195 -7.59 41.29 4.39
C GLU A 195 -7.85 42.59 5.18
#